data_AF-A0A7W1SPX8-F1
#
_entry.id   AF-A0A7W1SPX8-F1
#
_cell.length_a   1.000
_cell.length_b   1.000
_cell.length_c   1.000
_cell.angle_alpha   90.00
_cell.angle_beta   90.00
_cell.angle_gamma   90.00
#
_symmetry.space_group_name_H-M   'P 1'
#
loop_
_entity.id
_entity.type
_entity.pdbx_description
1 polymer ?
#
loop_
_entity_poly.entity_id
_entity_poly.type
_entity_poly.pdbx_seq_one_letter_code
_entity_poly.pdbx_strand_id
1 'polypeptide(L)'
;MDPITSCSNSDQKGIVVERCTGVDEETYTAMQVKVYPNPAYNHFNLEITAPEKEEAEVMIFNSNGKLIAIEKLSLETGINKVAFNSSQYARGIYIMRVVTKGEVFNQRVVLY
;
A
#
# COMPACT_ATOMS: atom_id res chain seq x y z
N MET A 1 11.45 -21.79 38.66
CA MET A 1 10.70 -20.52 38.73
C MET A 1 11.36 -19.63 37.70
N ASP A 2 10.90 -19.70 36.47
CA ASP A 2 11.53 -19.04 35.32
C ASP A 2 10.57 -17.96 34.80
N PRO A 3 10.98 -16.68 34.76
CA PRO A 3 10.13 -15.62 34.25
C PRO A 3 10.09 -15.68 32.71
N ILE A 4 8.89 -15.95 32.20
CA ILE A 4 8.49 -15.78 30.80
C ILE A 4 8.82 -14.37 30.32
N THR A 5 9.79 -14.27 29.39
CA THR A 5 10.00 -13.05 28.60
C THR A 5 9.06 -13.10 27.40
N SER A 6 7.94 -12.37 27.47
CA SER A 6 7.03 -12.15 26.35
C SER A 6 7.25 -10.74 25.81
N CYS A 7 8.18 -10.59 24.86
CA CYS A 7 8.30 -9.38 24.07
C CYS A 7 7.58 -9.58 22.72
N SER A 8 6.42 -8.95 22.57
CA SER A 8 5.73 -8.81 21.29
C SER A 8 6.16 -7.50 20.61
N ASN A 9 7.35 -7.49 20.01
CA ASN A 9 7.69 -6.43 19.08
C ASN A 9 7.12 -6.82 17.72
N SER A 10 5.97 -6.23 17.36
CA SER A 10 5.51 -6.22 15.98
C SER A 10 6.34 -5.17 15.22
N ASP A 11 7.56 -5.55 14.83
CA ASP A 11 8.30 -4.79 13.84
C ASP A 11 7.63 -5.04 12.48
N GLN A 12 6.75 -4.14 12.06
CA GLN A 12 6.27 -4.17 10.69
C GLN A 12 7.37 -3.56 9.82
N LYS A 13 8.38 -4.37 9.51
CA LYS A 13 9.32 -4.04 8.46
C LYS A 13 8.56 -4.00 7.14
N GLY A 14 8.23 -2.80 6.68
CA GLY A 14 7.73 -2.60 5.33
C GLY A 14 8.73 -3.20 4.36
N ILE A 15 8.28 -4.08 3.47
CA ILE A 15 9.10 -4.56 2.37
C ILE A 15 9.23 -3.38 1.41
N VAL A 16 10.20 -2.51 1.66
CA VAL A 16 10.78 -1.74 0.57
C VAL A 16 11.58 -2.78 -0.20
N VAL A 17 11.13 -3.05 -1.43
CA VAL A 17 11.93 -3.84 -2.37
C VAL A 17 13.11 -2.95 -2.74
N GLU A 18 14.13 -2.93 -1.89
CA GLU A 18 15.44 -2.41 -2.30
C GLU A 18 15.93 -3.35 -3.38
N ARG A 19 15.91 -2.86 -4.62
CA ARG A 19 16.68 -3.47 -5.69
C ARG A 19 18.15 -3.41 -5.23
N CYS A 20 18.65 -4.51 -4.66
CA CYS A 20 20.06 -4.66 -4.34
C CYS A 20 20.85 -4.80 -5.64
N THR A 21 21.10 -3.70 -6.33
CA THR A 21 22.15 -3.57 -7.34
C THR A 21 22.85 -2.25 -7.09
N GLY A 22 24.07 -2.31 -6.57
CA GLY A 22 24.88 -1.12 -6.38
C GLY A 22 25.26 -0.46 -7.70
N VAL A 23 25.50 0.85 -7.62
CA VAL A 23 26.17 1.73 -8.59
C VAL A 23 25.33 2.05 -9.83
N ASP A 24 24.51 3.09 -9.73
CA ASP A 24 24.73 4.40 -10.36
C ASP A 24 23.57 5.32 -9.92
N GLU A 25 23.90 6.48 -9.36
CA GLU A 25 22.91 7.52 -9.03
C GLU A 25 22.42 8.17 -10.35
N GLU A 26 21.68 7.41 -11.15
CA GLU A 26 20.79 7.99 -12.14
C GLU A 26 19.49 8.32 -11.42
N THR A 27 19.12 9.60 -11.42
CA THR A 27 17.94 10.17 -10.77
C THR A 27 16.64 9.65 -11.40
N TYR A 28 16.38 8.35 -11.30
CA TYR A 28 15.07 7.79 -11.59
C TYR A 28 14.19 8.00 -10.37
N THR A 29 13.21 8.88 -10.52
CA THR A 29 12.14 9.01 -9.54
C THR A 29 11.33 7.71 -9.57
N ALA A 30 11.63 6.75 -8.69
CA ALA A 30 10.82 5.53 -8.60
C ALA A 30 9.39 5.87 -8.14
N MET A 31 8.40 5.11 -8.62
CA MET A 31 7.02 5.27 -8.15
C MET A 31 6.95 4.99 -6.65
N GLN A 32 6.21 5.82 -5.92
CA GLN A 32 5.98 5.65 -4.48
C GLN A 32 4.49 5.55 -4.18
N VAL A 33 4.13 4.60 -3.33
CA VAL A 33 2.74 4.36 -2.91
C VAL A 33 2.63 4.44 -1.39
N LYS A 34 1.74 5.30 -0.89
CA LYS A 34 1.46 5.49 0.54
C LYS A 34 -0.03 5.38 0.82
N VAL A 35 -0.36 4.90 2.02
CA VAL A 35 -1.74 4.81 2.50
C VAL A 35 -1.85 5.47 3.87
N TYR A 36 -2.81 6.38 4.02
CA TYR A 36 -3.03 7.07 5.29
C TYR A 36 -4.50 7.52 5.50
N PRO A 37 -5.00 7.57 6.74
CA PRO A 37 -4.34 7.03 7.92
C PRO A 37 -4.29 5.49 7.86
N ASN A 38 -3.31 4.91 8.55
CA ASN A 38 -3.26 3.47 8.78
C ASN A 38 -2.82 3.27 10.23
N PRO A 39 -3.71 2.79 11.13
CA PRO A 39 -5.06 2.29 10.87
C PRO A 39 -6.08 3.37 10.44
N ALA A 40 -7.12 2.95 9.70
CA ALA A 40 -8.23 3.77 9.22
C ALA A 40 -9.56 3.33 9.84
N TYR A 41 -10.54 4.22 9.89
CA TYR A 41 -11.91 3.91 10.36
C TYR A 41 -12.86 3.75 9.18
N ASN A 42 -13.32 4.89 8.65
CA ASN A 42 -14.35 4.96 7.61
C ASN A 42 -13.81 5.32 6.23
N HIS A 43 -12.58 5.82 6.16
CA HIS A 43 -11.92 6.19 4.93
C HIS A 43 -10.41 6.10 5.07
N PHE A 44 -9.73 5.90 3.95
CA PHE A 44 -8.29 6.07 3.83
C PHE A 44 -7.95 6.73 2.50
N ASN A 45 -6.81 7.38 2.44
CA ASN A 45 -6.25 7.98 1.24
C ASN A 45 -5.13 7.10 0.71
N LEU A 46 -5.15 6.90 -0.60
CA LEU A 46 -4.05 6.38 -1.39
C LEU A 46 -3.34 7.57 -2.03
N GLU A 47 -2.04 7.70 -1.76
CA GLU A 47 -1.17 8.66 -2.41
C GLU A 47 -0.17 7.91 -3.29
N ILE A 48 -0.15 8.22 -4.58
CA ILE A 48 0.77 7.64 -5.56
C ILE A 48 1.59 8.78 -6.16
N THR A 49 2.90 8.75 -5.97
CA THR A 49 3.84 9.61 -6.69
C THR A 49 4.29 8.88 -7.94
N ALA A 50 3.80 9.29 -9.10
CA ALA A 50 4.11 8.66 -10.38
C ALA A 50 5.22 9.45 -11.13
N PRO A 51 6.26 8.78 -11.65
CA PRO A 51 7.29 9.45 -12.45
C PRO A 51 6.78 9.96 -13.79
N GLU A 52 5.76 9.31 -14.33
CA GLU A 52 5.15 9.64 -15.61
C GLU A 52 3.64 9.35 -15.58
N LYS A 53 2.94 9.82 -16.60
CA LYS A 53 1.52 9.56 -16.79
C LYS A 53 1.29 8.10 -17.18
N GLU A 54 0.52 7.37 -16.38
CA GLU A 54 0.17 5.98 -16.68
C GLU A 54 -1.17 5.55 -16.06
N GLU A 55 -1.64 4.37 -16.45
CA GLU A 55 -2.83 3.76 -15.88
C GLU A 55 -2.43 2.81 -14.75
N ALA A 56 -3.17 2.84 -13.65
CA ALA A 56 -3.01 1.95 -12.52
C ALA A 56 -4.32 1.25 -12.15
N GLU A 57 -4.22 0.00 -11.72
CA GLU A 57 -5.34 -0.78 -11.19
C GLU A 57 -5.12 -1.05 -9.71
N VAL A 58 -6.05 -0.58 -8.88
CA VAL A 58 -6.04 -0.76 -7.44
C VAL A 58 -7.02 -1.84 -7.07
N MET A 59 -6.55 -2.91 -6.45
CA MET A 59 -7.34 -4.04 -5.98
C MET A 59 -7.27 -4.13 -4.46
N ILE A 60 -8.41 -4.30 -3.80
CA ILE A 60 -8.50 -4.46 -2.34
C ILE A 60 -8.94 -5.89 -2.04
N PHE A 61 -8.14 -6.60 -1.24
CA PHE A 61 -8.42 -7.96 -0.79
C PHE A 61 -8.63 -7.99 0.72
N ASN A 62 -9.55 -8.81 1.21
CA ASN A 62 -9.67 -9.08 2.64
C ASN A 62 -8.62 -10.11 3.12
N SER A 63 -8.61 -10.41 4.42
CA SER A 63 -7.67 -11.36 5.04
C SER A 63 -7.74 -12.79 4.49
N ASN A 64 -8.84 -13.17 3.84
CA ASN A 64 -9.01 -14.49 3.21
C ASN A 64 -8.56 -14.49 1.73
N GLY A 65 -8.02 -13.37 1.23
CA GLY A 65 -7.63 -13.22 -0.17
C GLY A 65 -8.80 -12.97 -1.13
N LYS A 66 -10.02 -12.75 -0.62
CA LYS A 66 -11.18 -12.42 -1.46
C LYS A 66 -11.07 -10.97 -1.94
N LEU A 67 -11.19 -10.75 -3.24
CA LEU A 67 -11.30 -9.43 -3.85
C LEU A 67 -12.59 -8.73 -3.39
N ILE A 68 -12.45 -7.53 -2.84
CA ILE A 68 -13.54 -6.70 -2.29
C ILE A 68 -13.86 -5.53 -3.22
N ALA A 69 -12.84 -4.92 -3.81
CA ALA A 69 -13.00 -3.78 -4.71
C ALA A 69 -11.87 -3.74 -5.75
N ILE A 70 -12.17 -3.13 -6.89
CA ILE A 70 -11.23 -2.84 -7.96
C ILE A 70 -11.51 -1.44 -8.50
N GLU A 71 -10.48 -0.61 -8.59
CA GLU A 71 -10.56 0.76 -9.09
C GLU A 71 -9.48 0.99 -10.14
N LYS A 72 -9.85 1.63 -11.25
CA LYS A 72 -8.91 2.01 -12.31
C LYS A 72 -8.64 3.49 -12.23
N LEU A 73 -7.35 3.87 -12.23
CA LEU A 73 -6.88 5.22 -12.05
C LEU A 73 -6.00 5.64 -13.22
N SER A 74 -6.32 6.78 -13.83
CA SER A 74 -5.37 7.50 -14.69
C SER A 74 -4.49 8.38 -13.80
N LEU A 75 -3.22 8.02 -13.66
CA LEU A 75 -2.25 8.77 -12.88
C LEU A 75 -1.62 9.87 -13.73
N GLU A 76 -1.55 11.08 -13.19
CA GLU A 76 -0.74 12.15 -13.76
C GLU A 76 0.68 12.10 -13.17
N THR A 77 1.66 12.67 -13.88
CA THR A 77 3.02 12.83 -13.34
C THR A 77 2.99 13.62 -12.04
N GLY A 78 3.67 13.12 -11.00
CA GLY A 78 3.69 13.71 -9.67
C GLY A 78 2.72 13.03 -8.71
N ILE A 79 2.15 13.81 -7.77
CA ILE A 79 1.37 13.28 -6.65
C ILE A 79 -0.11 13.16 -7.04
N ASN A 80 -0.62 11.93 -6.96
CA ASN A 80 -2.03 11.59 -7.16
C ASN A 80 -2.63 11.16 -5.83
N LYS A 81 -3.79 11.71 -5.47
CA LYS A 81 -4.48 11.38 -4.21
C LYS A 81 -5.87 10.87 -4.48
N VAL A 82 -6.20 9.71 -3.94
CA VAL A 82 -7.52 9.07 -4.09
C VAL A 82 -8.04 8.68 -2.72
N ALA A 83 -9.25 9.13 -2.40
CA ALA A 83 -9.94 8.78 -1.17
C ALA A 83 -10.81 7.54 -1.38
N PHE A 84 -10.65 6.54 -0.51
CA PHE A 84 -11.46 5.32 -0.50
C PHE A 84 -12.41 5.36 0.70
N ASN A 85 -13.70 5.09 0.47
CA ASN A 85 -14.67 4.91 1.53
C ASN A 85 -14.69 3.45 1.99
N SER A 86 -14.25 3.21 3.22
CA SER A 86 -14.18 1.90 3.85
C SER A 86 -15.29 1.64 4.86
N SER A 87 -16.28 2.54 4.99
CA SER A 87 -17.34 2.45 6.00
C SER A 87 -18.20 1.19 5.88
N GLN A 88 -18.28 0.62 4.68
CA GLN A 88 -19.03 -0.61 4.39
C GLN A 88 -18.18 -1.89 4.54
N TYR A 89 -16.88 -1.77 4.78
CA TYR A 89 -15.99 -2.92 4.93
C TYR A 89 -15.98 -3.39 6.38
N ALA A 90 -15.87 -4.70 6.58
CA ALA A 90 -15.72 -5.26 7.92
C ALA A 90 -14.39 -4.83 8.54
N ARG A 91 -14.37 -4.61 9.86
CA ARG A 91 -13.15 -4.29 10.61
C ARG A 91 -12.15 -5.44 10.47
N GLY A 92 -10.87 -5.14 10.24
CA GLY A 92 -9.84 -6.16 10.02
C GLY A 92 -8.69 -5.71 9.13
N ILE A 93 -7.90 -6.68 8.66
CA ILE A 93 -6.73 -6.45 7.81
C ILE A 93 -7.11 -6.65 6.34
N TYR A 94 -6.71 -5.71 5.52
CA TYR A 94 -6.85 -5.72 4.07
C TYR A 94 -5.49 -5.57 3.40
N ILE A 95 -5.38 -6.15 2.21
CA ILE A 95 -4.24 -5.95 1.32
C ILE A 95 -4.72 -5.15 0.13
N MET A 96 -4.14 -3.97 -0.06
CA MET A 96 -4.35 -3.16 -1.24
C MET A 96 -3.18 -3.39 -2.20
N ARG A 97 -3.48 -3.85 -3.41
CA ARG A 97 -2.52 -4.03 -4.49
C ARG A 97 -2.71 -2.93 -5.52
N VAL A 98 -1.63 -2.23 -5.87
CA VAL A 98 -1.59 -1.28 -6.98
C VAL A 98 -0.76 -1.92 -8.07
N VAL A 99 -1.35 -2.10 -9.25
CA VAL A 99 -0.68 -2.65 -10.44
C VAL A 99 -0.56 -1.56 -11.47
N THR A 100 0.66 -1.30 -11.94
CA THR A 100 0.94 -0.38 -13.04
C THR A 100 1.58 -1.14 -14.20
N LYS A 101 2.09 -0.46 -15.23
CA LYS A 101 2.67 -1.14 -16.41
C LYS A 101 3.86 -2.05 -16.08
N GLY A 102 4.66 -1.69 -15.08
CA GLY A 102 5.90 -2.40 -14.76
C GLY A 102 6.04 -2.82 -13.29
N GLU A 103 5.18 -2.32 -12.41
CA GLU A 103 5.35 -2.45 -10.97
C GLU A 103 4.07 -2.93 -10.28
N VAL A 104 4.27 -3.67 -9.18
CA VAL A 104 3.18 -4.12 -8.32
C VAL A 104 3.52 -3.75 -6.88
N PHE A 105 2.72 -2.88 -6.29
CA PHE A 105 2.84 -2.47 -4.90
C PHE A 105 1.78 -3.16 -4.07
N ASN A 106 2.15 -3.69 -2.90
CA ASN A 106 1.20 -4.25 -1.95
C ASN A 106 1.30 -3.47 -0.64
N GLN A 107 0.17 -2.94 -0.17
CA GLN A 107 0.06 -2.20 1.07
C GLN A 107 -0.95 -2.83 2.01
N ARG A 108 -0.53 -3.01 3.27
CA ARG A 108 -1.40 -3.50 4.34
C ARG A 108 -2.22 -2.34 4.91
N VAL A 109 -3.53 -2.47 4.91
CA VAL A 109 -4.46 -1.47 5.48
C VAL A 109 -5.20 -2.10 6.65
N VAL A 110 -5.15 -1.47 7.81
CA VAL A 110 -5.89 -1.92 9.00
C VAL A 110 -7.13 -1.06 9.15
N LEU A 111 -8.30 -1.68 9.12
CA LEU A 111 -9.59 -1.02 9.31
C LEU A 111 -10.13 -1.30 10.70
N TYR A 112 -10.45 -0.23 11.45
CA TYR A 112 -10.94 -0.31 12.81
C TYR A 112 -12.42 -0.12 12.95
#